data_AF-A0A4Y2MBA7-F1
#
_entry.id   AF-A0A4Y2MBA7-F1
#
_cell.length_a   1.000
_cell.length_b   1.000
_cell.length_c   1.000
_cell.angle_alpha   90.00
_cell.angle_beta   90.00
_cell.angle_gamma   90.00
#
_symmetry.space_group_name_H-M   'P 1'
#
loop_
_entity.id
_entity.type
_entity.pdbx_description
1 polymer ?
#
loop_
_entity_poly.entity_id
_entity_poly.type
_entity_poly.pdbx_seq_one_letter_code
_entity_poly.pdbx_strand_id
1 'polypeptide(L)'
;MSHKRAVEALNRTMKDINNNQSIMGGIVVLMAGDFRQILPVITRGTPADEINACLKASPLWEHVKKFNLTTNMRGFDGTETGQYAATLLKIGEGRFKTDPNGMITLNGGFSKIAHSTEHCSSKVHPELQANMGNREWLCERAILAPTNEIVPQINEKNMSQMEGSITEYL
;
A
#
# COMPACT_ATOMS: atom_id res chain seq x y z
N MET A 1 4.07 7.59 -1.69
CA MET A 1 5.44 7.05 -1.58
C MET A 1 6.56 7.95 -2.09
N SER A 2 6.51 8.57 -3.29
CA SER A 2 7.66 9.37 -3.77
C SER A 2 7.83 10.69 -3.00
N HIS A 3 9.07 11.00 -2.61
CA HIS A 3 9.43 12.26 -1.97
C HIS A 3 9.43 13.41 -3.01
N LYS A 4 8.90 14.59 -2.66
CA LYS A 4 8.76 15.73 -3.59
C LYS A 4 10.07 16.12 -4.29
N ARG A 5 11.18 16.07 -3.56
CA ARG A 5 12.54 16.32 -4.07
C ARG A 5 12.90 15.48 -5.29
N ALA A 6 12.38 14.26 -5.45
CA ALA A 6 12.62 13.46 -6.64
C ALA A 6 12.00 14.12 -7.89
N VAL A 7 10.78 14.63 -7.77
CA VAL A 7 10.08 15.34 -8.86
C VAL A 7 10.70 16.72 -9.10
N GLU A 8 11.13 17.41 -8.04
CA GLU A 8 11.83 18.69 -8.15
C GLU A 8 13.21 18.54 -8.81
N ALA A 9 13.94 17.48 -8.48
CA ALA A 9 15.21 17.14 -9.11
C ALA A 9 14.99 16.81 -10.58
N LEU A 10 14.00 15.96 -10.91
CA LEU A 10 13.62 15.68 -12.28
C LEU A 10 13.35 16.97 -13.06
N ASN A 11 12.55 17.88 -12.52
CA ASN A 11 12.27 19.17 -13.16
C ASN A 11 13.55 19.98 -13.44
N ARG A 12 14.49 20.06 -12.49
CA ARG A 12 15.77 20.76 -12.68
C ARG A 12 16.61 20.08 -13.77
N THR A 13 16.78 18.76 -13.65
CA THR A 13 17.54 17.96 -14.62
C THR A 13 17.01 18.10 -16.04
N MET A 14 15.69 18.08 -16.23
CA MET A 14 15.10 18.24 -17.57
C MET A 14 15.28 19.64 -18.14
N LYS A 15 15.26 20.69 -17.30
CA LYS A 15 15.58 22.05 -17.74
C LYS A 15 17.01 22.16 -18.25
N ASP A 16 17.94 21.55 -17.53
CA ASP A 16 19.37 21.57 -17.86
C ASP A 16 19.65 20.78 -19.14
N ILE A 17 19.13 19.54 -19.24
CA ILE A 17 19.32 18.67 -20.42
C ILE A 17 18.74 19.30 -21.68
N ASN A 18 17.55 19.90 -21.59
CA ASN A 18 16.88 20.47 -22.76
C ASN A 18 17.25 21.92 -23.04
N ASN A 19 18.11 22.53 -22.20
CA ASN A 19 18.40 23.97 -22.21
C ASN A 19 17.11 24.82 -22.29
N ASN A 20 16.09 24.44 -21.53
CA ASN A 20 14.76 25.04 -21.57
C ASN A 20 14.25 25.29 -20.14
N GLN A 21 14.02 26.55 -19.79
CA GLN A 21 13.61 26.92 -18.42
C GLN A 21 12.14 26.68 -18.10
N SER A 22 11.36 26.19 -19.07
CA SER A 22 9.96 25.77 -18.86
C SER A 22 9.89 24.60 -17.88
N ILE A 23 8.74 24.42 -17.23
CA ILE A 23 8.52 23.29 -16.30
C ILE A 23 8.84 21.97 -17.01
N MET A 24 9.54 21.08 -16.30
CA MET A 24 10.04 19.79 -16.80
C MET A 24 10.85 19.91 -18.11
N GLY A 25 11.54 21.03 -18.33
CA GLY A 25 12.29 21.27 -19.56
C GLY A 25 11.41 21.33 -20.82
N GLY A 26 10.12 21.64 -20.67
CA GLY A 26 9.13 21.65 -21.75
C GLY A 26 8.53 20.29 -22.08
N ILE A 27 8.86 19.24 -21.33
CA ILE A 27 8.34 17.88 -21.57
C ILE A 27 7.05 17.64 -20.80
N VAL A 28 6.11 16.95 -21.43
CA VAL A 28 4.89 16.47 -20.79
C VAL A 28 5.23 15.28 -19.89
N VAL A 29 4.97 15.42 -18.59
CA VAL A 29 5.13 14.35 -17.60
C VAL A 29 3.75 13.87 -17.15
N LEU A 30 3.49 12.57 -17.33
CA LEU A 30 2.31 11.91 -16.79
C LEU A 30 2.68 11.25 -15.46
N MET A 31 2.00 11.67 -14.39
CA MET A 31 2.10 11.03 -13.08
C MET A 31 0.84 10.21 -12.83
N ALA A 32 1.02 8.96 -12.40
CA ALA A 32 -0.07 8.08 -12.00
C ALA A 32 0.17 7.58 -10.58
N GLY A 33 -0.88 7.54 -9.77
CA GLY A 33 -0.80 7.08 -8.39
C GLY A 33 -2.07 7.41 -7.63
N ASP A 34 -2.16 6.89 -6.40
CA ASP A 34 -3.27 7.14 -5.49
C ASP A 34 -2.74 7.79 -4.22
N PHE A 35 -3.12 9.05 -3.98
CA PHE A 35 -2.71 9.83 -2.81
C PHE A 35 -3.41 9.40 -1.51
N ARG A 36 -4.35 8.46 -1.58
CA ARG A 36 -4.96 7.80 -0.42
C ARG A 36 -4.11 6.62 0.07
N GLN A 37 -3.04 6.28 -0.65
CA GLN A 37 -2.04 5.30 -0.21
C GLN A 37 -1.03 5.94 0.77
N ILE A 38 -0.04 5.15 1.18
CA ILE A 38 0.95 5.54 2.17
C ILE A 38 1.77 6.78 1.74
N LEU A 39 2.02 7.63 2.74
CA LEU A 39 2.87 8.81 2.65
C LEU A 39 4.33 8.41 2.36
N PRO A 40 5.19 9.33 1.89
CA PRO A 40 6.62 9.08 1.82
C PRO A 40 7.18 8.76 3.21
N VAL A 41 8.04 7.74 3.29
CA VAL A 41 8.69 7.35 4.55
C VAL A 41 9.84 8.31 4.85
N ILE A 42 9.81 8.94 6.03
CA ILE A 42 10.89 9.79 6.53
C ILE A 42 11.48 9.17 7.80
N THR A 43 12.65 8.57 7.69
CA THR A 43 13.32 7.90 8.81
C THR A 43 13.60 8.90 9.93
N ARG A 44 13.06 8.63 11.13
CA ARG A 44 13.14 9.54 12.30
C ARG A 44 12.52 10.91 12.06
N GLY A 45 11.58 11.02 11.11
CA GLY A 45 10.82 12.23 10.83
C GLY A 45 9.62 12.40 11.74
N THR A 46 9.11 13.63 11.79
CA THR A 46 7.83 13.97 12.41
C THR A 46 6.69 13.88 11.38
N PRO A 47 5.41 13.87 11.80
CA PRO A 47 4.29 13.95 10.87
C PRO A 47 4.36 15.20 9.96
N ALA A 48 4.93 16.31 10.44
CA ALA A 48 5.14 17.50 9.64
C ALA A 48 6.18 17.27 8.52
N ASP A 49 7.24 16.49 8.80
CA ASP A 49 8.24 16.12 7.80
C ASP A 49 7.65 15.23 6.70
N GLU A 50 6.79 14.28 7.06
CA GLU A 50 6.08 13.41 6.10
C GLU A 50 5.15 14.22 5.18
N ILE A 51 4.38 15.14 5.75
CA ILE A 51 3.52 16.06 4.98
C ILE A 51 4.38 16.94 4.06
N ASN A 52 5.49 17.48 4.57
CA ASN A 52 6.39 18.31 3.79
C ASN A 52 7.09 17.52 2.67
N ALA A 53 7.32 16.22 2.86
CA ALA A 53 7.88 15.33 1.85
C ALA A 53 6.91 15.00 0.72
N CYS A 54 5.60 15.17 0.92
CA CYS A 54 4.60 14.88 -0.09
C CYS A 54 4.72 15.79 -1.31
N LEU A 55 4.44 15.25 -2.50
CA LEU A 55 4.42 16.02 -3.75
C LEU A 55 3.48 17.24 -3.69
N LYS A 56 2.38 17.14 -2.93
CA LYS A 56 1.43 18.24 -2.71
C LYS A 56 2.05 19.46 -2.00
N ALA A 57 3.16 19.28 -1.30
CA ALA A 57 3.93 20.34 -0.65
C ALA A 57 5.07 20.90 -1.53
N SER A 58 5.14 20.48 -2.80
CA SER A 58 6.08 21.05 -3.77
C SER A 58 5.49 22.29 -4.45
N PRO A 59 6.30 23.32 -4.75
CA PRO A 59 5.86 24.42 -5.62
C PRO A 59 5.37 23.94 -6.99
N LEU A 60 5.88 22.80 -7.48
CA LEU A 60 5.44 22.24 -8.77
C LEU A 60 3.98 21.78 -8.77
N TRP A 61 3.39 21.55 -7.58
CA TRP A 61 2.03 21.03 -7.49
C TRP A 61 0.97 21.96 -8.07
N GLU A 62 1.18 23.29 -8.01
CA GLU A 62 0.25 24.27 -8.58
C GLU A 62 0.10 24.15 -10.11
N HIS A 63 1.09 23.55 -10.77
CA HIS A 63 1.12 23.33 -12.21
C HIS A 63 0.56 21.97 -12.63
N VAL A 64 0.18 21.12 -11.67
CA VAL A 64 -0.32 19.77 -11.96
C VAL A 64 -1.79 19.82 -12.33
N LYS A 65 -2.10 19.43 -13.57
CA LYS A 65 -3.47 19.15 -14.00
C LYS A 65 -3.90 17.76 -13.51
N LYS A 66 -5.04 17.70 -12.82
CA LYS A 66 -5.55 16.47 -12.19
C LYS A 66 -6.57 15.78 -13.07
N PHE A 67 -6.43 14.47 -13.22
CA PHE A 67 -7.41 13.60 -13.85
C PHE A 67 -7.71 12.44 -12.90
N ASN A 68 -8.98 12.07 -12.78
CA ASN A 68 -9.42 11.01 -11.86
C ASN A 68 -9.97 9.83 -12.66
N LEU A 69 -9.55 8.62 -12.30
CA LEU A 69 -10.19 7.39 -12.75
C LEU A 69 -11.24 6.99 -11.71
N THR A 70 -12.48 6.77 -12.15
CA THR A 70 -13.63 6.48 -11.27
C THR A 70 -14.10 5.03 -11.35
N THR A 71 -13.77 4.32 -12.43
CA THR A 71 -14.14 2.90 -12.61
C THR A 71 -13.17 2.00 -11.86
N ASN A 72 -13.69 1.24 -10.89
CA ASN A 72 -12.91 0.22 -10.19
C ASN A 72 -12.84 -1.05 -11.05
N MET A 73 -11.63 -1.41 -11.48
CA MET A 73 -11.39 -2.58 -12.32
C MET A 73 -10.99 -3.83 -11.53
N ARG A 74 -10.76 -3.72 -10.22
CA ARG A 74 -10.25 -4.81 -9.35
C ARG A 74 -11.38 -5.74 -8.86
N GLY A 75 -12.64 -5.39 -9.09
CA GLY A 75 -13.79 -6.07 -8.49
C GLY A 75 -14.93 -6.36 -9.46
N PHE A 76 -14.63 -7.04 -10.57
CA PHE A 76 -15.55 -7.20 -11.70
C PHE A 76 -16.55 -8.37 -11.55
N ASP A 77 -16.67 -8.96 -10.36
CA ASP A 77 -17.24 -10.29 -10.15
C ASP A 77 -18.43 -10.37 -9.16
N GLY A 78 -19.07 -9.26 -8.78
CA GLY A 78 -20.34 -9.33 -8.03
C GLY A 78 -20.84 -8.04 -7.36
N THR A 79 -22.09 -8.09 -6.88
CA THR A 79 -22.76 -6.99 -6.15
C THR A 79 -22.17 -6.74 -4.76
N GLU A 80 -21.66 -7.77 -4.08
CA GLU A 80 -20.91 -7.65 -2.81
C GLU A 80 -19.61 -6.84 -2.99
N THR A 81 -18.99 -6.94 -4.17
CA THR A 81 -17.75 -6.24 -4.51
C THR A 81 -17.94 -4.72 -4.59
N GLY A 82 -19.13 -4.26 -4.98
CA GLY A 82 -19.47 -2.83 -5.05
C GLY A 82 -19.54 -2.17 -3.67
N GLN A 83 -20.16 -2.83 -2.68
CA GLN A 83 -20.25 -2.30 -1.31
C GLN A 83 -18.88 -2.31 -0.61
N TYR A 84 -18.08 -3.36 -0.85
CA TYR A 84 -16.71 -3.45 -0.36
C TYR A 84 -15.85 -2.32 -0.93
N ALA A 85 -15.86 -2.12 -2.25
CA ALA A 85 -15.10 -1.07 -2.92
C ALA A 85 -15.53 0.34 -2.45
N ALA A 86 -16.83 0.59 -2.30
CA ALA A 86 -17.34 1.86 -1.79
C ALA A 86 -16.90 2.13 -0.34
N THR A 87 -16.82 1.09 0.48
CA THR A 87 -16.36 1.21 1.87
C THR A 87 -14.86 1.50 1.93
N LEU A 88 -14.04 0.78 1.15
CA LEU A 88 -12.60 1.08 1.01
C LEU A 88 -12.35 2.52 0.54
N LEU A 89 -13.17 3.00 -0.39
CA LEU A 89 -13.09 4.37 -0.89
C LEU A 89 -13.37 5.39 0.23
N LYS A 90 -14.42 5.18 1.03
CA LYS A 90 -14.74 6.03 2.19
C LYS A 90 -13.60 6.05 3.22
N ILE A 91 -12.96 4.91 3.46
CA ILE A 91 -11.80 4.81 4.37
C ILE A 91 -10.63 5.62 3.79
N GLY A 92 -10.26 5.39 2.53
CA GLY A 92 -9.12 6.08 1.90
C GLY A 92 -9.32 7.60 1.78
N GLU A 93 -10.56 8.08 1.71
CA GLU A 93 -10.90 9.51 1.70
C GLU A 93 -11.03 10.13 3.10
N GLY A 94 -10.86 9.34 4.17
CA GLY A 94 -11.03 9.81 5.55
C GLY A 94 -12.47 10.18 5.89
N ARG A 95 -13.46 9.65 5.17
CA ARG A 95 -14.89 9.91 5.40
C ARG A 95 -15.56 8.89 6.31
N PHE A 96 -14.81 7.89 6.76
CA PHE A 96 -15.31 6.88 7.70
C PHE A 96 -15.33 7.45 9.11
N LYS A 97 -16.36 7.11 9.90
CA LYS A 97 -16.47 7.60 11.27
C LYS A 97 -15.34 7.01 12.12
N THR A 98 -14.62 7.89 12.81
CA THR A 98 -13.59 7.52 13.77
C THR A 98 -14.08 7.72 15.20
N ASP A 99 -13.49 6.97 16.13
CA ASP A 99 -13.61 7.23 17.56
C ASP A 99 -12.71 8.42 17.98
N PRO A 100 -12.72 8.82 19.27
CA PRO A 100 -11.85 9.90 19.76
C PRO A 100 -10.35 9.67 19.60
N ASN A 101 -9.92 8.42 19.40
CA ASN A 101 -8.52 8.04 19.17
C ASN A 101 -8.17 7.99 17.67
N GLY A 102 -9.11 8.32 16.78
CA GLY A 102 -8.90 8.25 15.34
C GLY A 102 -9.04 6.84 14.75
N MET A 103 -9.54 5.88 15.52
CA MET A 103 -9.68 4.49 15.07
C MET A 103 -11.02 4.28 14.36
N ILE A 104 -11.00 3.47 13.30
CA ILE A 104 -12.22 3.01 12.61
C ILE A 104 -12.66 1.67 13.15
N THR A 105 -13.97 1.47 13.30
CA THR A 105 -14.54 0.15 13.62
C THR A 105 -15.05 -0.50 12.35
N LEU A 106 -14.41 -1.60 11.94
CA LEU A 106 -14.89 -2.44 10.85
C LEU A 106 -15.91 -3.44 11.41
N ASN A 107 -17.09 -3.52 10.80
CA ASN A 107 -18.13 -4.46 11.22
C ASN A 107 -17.88 -5.87 10.63
N GLY A 108 -18.58 -6.87 11.16
CA GLY A 108 -18.42 -8.28 10.76
C GLY A 108 -18.78 -8.58 9.29
N GLY A 109 -19.49 -7.68 8.61
CA GLY A 109 -19.79 -7.79 7.17
C GLY A 109 -18.62 -7.39 6.28
N PHE A 110 -17.66 -6.62 6.79
CA PHE A 110 -16.50 -6.13 6.03
C PHE A 110 -15.20 -6.88 6.37
N SER A 111 -15.07 -7.37 7.60
CA SER A 111 -13.88 -8.07 8.07
C SER A 111 -14.21 -9.17 9.06
N LYS A 112 -13.39 -10.23 9.08
CA LYS A 112 -13.39 -11.25 10.12
C LYS A 112 -12.21 -10.99 11.05
N ILE A 113 -12.48 -10.86 12.34
CA ILE A 113 -11.44 -10.59 13.33
C ILE A 113 -10.80 -11.91 13.75
N ALA A 114 -9.48 -12.01 13.59
CA ALA A 114 -8.67 -13.05 14.21
C ALA A 114 -8.09 -12.50 15.53
N HIS A 115 -8.30 -13.23 16.62
CA HIS A 115 -7.85 -12.81 17.95
C HIS A 115 -6.38 -13.16 18.25
N SER A 116 -5.71 -13.88 17.33
CA SER A 116 -4.29 -14.21 17.47
C SER A 116 -3.65 -14.45 16.11
N THR A 117 -2.31 -14.39 16.09
CA THR A 117 -1.50 -14.65 14.88
C THR A 117 -1.63 -16.11 14.42
N GLU A 118 -1.75 -17.06 15.35
CA GLU A 118 -2.05 -18.47 15.07
C GLU A 118 -3.38 -18.61 14.35
N HIS A 119 -4.44 -17.99 14.89
CA HIS A 119 -5.78 -18.06 14.30
C HIS A 119 -5.81 -17.42 12.91
N CYS A 120 -5.13 -16.28 12.72
CA CYS A 120 -4.98 -15.66 11.41
C CYS A 120 -4.27 -16.61 10.42
N SER A 121 -3.14 -17.17 10.83
CA SER A 121 -2.31 -18.05 9.99
C SER A 121 -3.06 -19.32 9.59
N SER A 122 -3.78 -19.95 10.52
CA SER A 122 -4.56 -21.15 10.24
C SER A 122 -5.77 -20.89 9.34
N LYS A 123 -6.30 -19.66 9.32
CA LYS A 123 -7.40 -19.25 8.43
C LYS A 123 -6.92 -18.90 7.04
N VAL A 124 -5.76 -18.23 6.92
CA VAL A 124 -5.18 -17.86 5.62
C VAL A 124 -4.53 -19.06 4.95
N HIS A 125 -3.84 -19.91 5.70
CA HIS A 125 -3.14 -21.10 5.23
C HIS A 125 -3.67 -22.38 5.89
N PRO A 126 -4.93 -22.78 5.61
CA PRO A 126 -5.46 -24.03 6.14
C PRO A 126 -4.68 -25.23 5.56
N GLU A 127 -4.33 -26.21 6.39
CA GLU A 127 -3.63 -27.43 5.94
C GLU A 127 -2.36 -27.12 5.13
N LEU A 128 -1.57 -26.15 5.59
CA LEU A 128 -0.37 -25.66 4.89
C LEU A 128 0.54 -26.80 4.42
N GLN A 129 0.78 -27.80 5.28
CA GLN A 129 1.60 -28.99 4.95
C GLN A 129 1.12 -29.74 3.71
N ALA A 130 -0.18 -30.04 3.66
CA ALA A 130 -0.77 -30.79 2.56
C ALA A 130 -0.73 -30.01 1.24
N ASN A 131 -0.69 -28.67 1.30
CA ASN A 131 -0.77 -27.79 0.15
C ASN A 131 0.58 -27.21 -0.31
N MET A 132 1.70 -27.56 0.32
CA MET A 132 3.02 -27.00 -0.02
C MET A 132 3.44 -27.24 -1.48
N GLY A 133 3.03 -28.37 -2.08
CA GLY A 133 3.29 -28.65 -3.49
C GLY A 133 2.34 -27.93 -4.46
N ASN A 134 1.30 -27.27 -3.96
CA ASN A 134 0.26 -26.65 -4.78
C ASN A 134 0.54 -25.16 -5.00
N ARG A 135 1.16 -24.85 -6.14
CA ARG A 135 1.48 -23.47 -6.55
C ARG A 135 0.26 -22.56 -6.60
N GLU A 136 -0.85 -23.02 -7.16
CA GLU A 136 -2.06 -22.20 -7.33
C GLU A 136 -2.64 -21.82 -5.97
N TRP A 137 -2.69 -22.79 -5.05
CA TRP A 137 -3.13 -22.56 -3.69
C TRP A 137 -2.25 -21.55 -2.94
N LEU A 138 -0.92 -21.66 -3.08
CA LEU A 138 0.03 -20.74 -2.42
C LEU A 138 -0.08 -19.31 -2.95
N CYS A 139 -0.25 -19.12 -4.26
CA CYS A 139 -0.25 -17.79 -4.88
C CYS A 139 -1.48 -16.93 -4.56
N GLU A 140 -2.57 -17.52 -4.11
CA GLU A 140 -3.82 -16.81 -3.80
C GLU A 140 -3.87 -16.22 -2.38
N ARG A 141 -2.85 -16.49 -1.55
CA ARG A 141 -2.88 -16.23 -0.10
C ARG A 141 -1.69 -15.38 0.31
N ALA A 142 -1.94 -14.45 1.23
CA ALA A 142 -0.89 -13.64 1.82
C ALA A 142 -1.30 -13.17 3.23
N ILE A 143 -0.33 -13.07 4.12
CA ILE A 143 -0.48 -12.39 5.42
C ILE A 143 0.32 -11.10 5.33
N LEU A 144 -0.35 -9.98 5.54
CA LEU A 144 0.29 -8.67 5.64
C LEU A 144 0.46 -8.32 7.12
N ALA A 145 1.65 -7.86 7.49
CA ALA A 145 1.96 -7.40 8.84
C ALA A 145 2.36 -5.91 8.81
N PRO A 146 2.09 -5.17 9.90
CA PRO A 146 2.32 -3.72 9.93
C PRO A 146 3.81 -3.34 10.01
N THR A 147 4.68 -4.23 10.50
CA THR A 147 6.11 -3.95 10.68
C THR A 147 6.97 -5.08 10.14
N ASN A 148 8.18 -4.71 9.68
CA ASN A 148 9.20 -5.68 9.24
C ASN A 148 9.75 -6.53 10.41
N GLU A 149 9.46 -6.19 11.66
CA GLU A 149 9.82 -7.00 12.83
C GLU A 149 8.85 -8.18 13.01
N ILE A 150 7.56 -7.96 12.74
CA ILE A 150 6.52 -9.00 12.87
C ILE A 150 6.55 -9.96 11.68
N VAL A 151 6.95 -9.50 10.49
CA VAL A 151 7.01 -10.33 9.27
C VAL A 151 7.84 -11.61 9.47
N PRO A 152 9.12 -11.55 9.94
CA PRO A 152 9.91 -12.74 10.22
C PRO A 152 9.25 -13.68 11.22
N GLN A 153 8.66 -13.16 12.30
CA GLN A 153 8.02 -13.98 13.33
C GLN A 153 6.87 -14.83 12.77
N ILE A 154 6.06 -14.24 11.88
CA ILE A 154 4.97 -14.97 11.21
C ILE A 154 5.54 -15.99 10.23
N ASN A 155 6.54 -15.59 9.44
CA ASN A 155 7.15 -16.46 8.44
C ASN A 155 7.84 -17.66 9.07
N GLU A 156 8.69 -17.46 10.08
CA GLU A 156 9.39 -18.52 10.81
C GLU A 156 8.41 -19.52 11.42
N LYS A 157 7.32 -19.04 12.02
CA LYS A 157 6.31 -19.89 12.62
C LYS A 157 5.49 -20.69 11.61
N ASN A 158 5.24 -20.15 10.42
CA ASN A 158 4.60 -20.90 9.35
C ASN A 158 5.57 -21.93 8.75
N MET A 159 6.84 -21.56 8.59
CA MET A 159 7.91 -22.45 8.11
C MET A 159 8.21 -23.57 9.12
N SER A 160 8.15 -23.32 10.42
CA SER A 160 8.42 -24.35 11.45
C SER A 160 7.39 -25.47 11.49
N GLN A 161 6.23 -25.27 10.87
CA GLN A 161 5.22 -26.32 10.72
C GLN A 161 5.59 -27.27 9.58
N MET A 162 6.55 -26.90 8.72
CA MET A 162 6.92 -27.62 7.51
C MET A 162 7.89 -28.78 7.75
N GLU A 163 7.54 -29.93 7.20
CA GLU A 163 8.45 -31.07 7.11
C GLU A 163 9.36 -30.87 5.89
N GLY A 164 10.67 -30.79 6.14
CA GLY A 164 11.64 -30.59 5.06
C GLY A 164 13.04 -30.27 5.59
N SER A 165 14.02 -30.32 4.70
CA SER A 165 15.36 -29.86 5.02
C SER A 165 15.41 -28.32 4.96
N ILE A 166 16.01 -27.71 5.98
CA ILE A 166 16.26 -26.27 5.99
C ILE A 166 17.51 -26.01 5.17
N THR A 167 17.41 -25.10 4.20
CA THR A 167 18.55 -24.60 3.43
C THR A 167 18.66 -23.10 3.65
N GLU A 168 19.80 -22.66 4.14
CA GLU A 168 20.12 -21.24 4.29
C GLU A 168 20.90 -20.76 3.06
N TYR A 169 20.48 -19.63 2.51
CA TYR A 169 21.15 -18.97 1.39
C TYR A 169 21.79 -17.69 1.91
N LEU A 170 23.13 -17.62 1.81
CA LEU A 170 23.93 -16.44 2.17
C LEU A 170 23.99 -15.43 1.02
#